data_AF-A0A3R9KQ28-F1
#
_entry.id   AF-A0A3R9KQ28-F1
#
_cell.length_a   1.000
_cell.length_b   1.000
_cell.length_c   1.000
_cell.angle_alpha   90.00
_cell.angle_beta   90.00
_cell.angle_gamma   90.00
#
_symmetry.space_group_name_H-M   'P 1'
#
loop_
_entity.id
_entity.type
_entity.pdbx_description
1 polymer ?
#
loop_
_entity_poly.entity_id
_entity_poly.type
_entity_poly.pdbx_seq_one_letter_code
_entity_poly.pdbx_strand_id
1 'polypeptide(L)'
;MTAKYRGESQTTQLTISASNTSSWISVTNTDLAAGTTLTPTQSSQTVTLSPNTTYTITLGVVKGVTVTVGSQKIDLSTLTSDSAIITLTIES
;
A
#
# COMPACT_ATOMS: atom_id res chain seq x y z
N MET A 1 -10.96 4.95 0.66
CA MET A 1 -11.28 4.02 -0.44
C MET A 1 -11.12 2.59 0.06
N THR A 2 -11.83 1.63 -0.53
CA THR A 2 -11.76 0.22 -0.12
C THR A 2 -11.35 -0.63 -1.31
N ALA A 3 -10.27 -1.40 -1.14
CA ALA A 3 -9.78 -2.38 -2.10
C ALA A 3 -9.96 -3.78 -1.51
N LYS A 4 -10.46 -4.71 -2.32
CA LYS A 4 -10.53 -6.13 -1.96
C LYS A 4 -9.58 -6.89 -2.85
N TYR A 5 -8.71 -7.67 -2.24
CA TYR A 5 -7.80 -8.55 -2.96
C TYR A 5 -8.09 -9.99 -2.56
N ARG A 6 -8.34 -10.85 -3.54
CA ARG A 6 -8.48 -12.29 -3.34
C ARG A 6 -7.09 -12.91 -3.49
N GLY A 7 -6.44 -13.20 -2.37
CA GLY A 7 -5.21 -13.97 -2.36
C GLY A 7 -5.55 -15.45 -2.34
N GLU A 8 -4.90 -16.28 -3.15
CA GLU A 8 -5.14 -17.73 -3.17
C GLU A 8 -4.64 -18.38 -1.87
N SER A 9 -5.37 -18.27 -0.76
CA SER A 9 -5.05 -18.88 0.55
C SER A 9 -3.60 -18.73 1.08
N GLN A 10 -2.78 -17.90 0.44
CA GLN A 10 -1.35 -17.72 0.65
C GLN A 10 -1.06 -16.25 0.98
N THR A 11 0.08 -16.02 1.62
CA THR A 11 0.56 -14.67 1.93
C THR A 11 0.75 -13.86 0.66
N THR A 12 0.26 -12.63 0.65
CA THR A 12 0.33 -11.70 -0.50
C THR A 12 1.37 -10.63 -0.25
N GLN A 13 2.18 -10.27 -1.24
CA GLN A 13 3.11 -9.14 -1.09
C GLN A 13 2.43 -7.82 -1.43
N LEU A 14 2.58 -6.81 -0.59
CA LEU A 14 2.21 -5.44 -0.86
C LEU A 14 3.47 -4.63 -1.12
N THR A 15 3.58 -4.07 -2.32
CA THR A 15 4.66 -3.18 -2.72
C THR A 15 4.12 -1.79 -2.93
N ILE A 16 4.72 -0.81 -2.26
CA ILE A 16 4.41 0.61 -2.41
C ILE A 16 5.66 1.30 -2.91
N SER A 17 5.54 2.01 -4.03
CA SER A 17 6.65 2.71 -4.66
C SER A 17 6.31 4.16 -4.95
N ALA A 18 7.26 5.07 -4.73
CA ALA A 18 7.18 6.49 -5.02
C ALA A 18 8.16 6.85 -6.15
N SER A 19 7.68 7.53 -7.19
CA SER A 19 8.50 7.98 -8.31
C SER A 19 8.78 9.48 -8.21
N ASN A 20 10.06 9.84 -8.09
CA ASN A 20 10.54 11.23 -8.05
C ASN A 20 9.85 12.11 -6.98
N THR A 21 9.41 11.50 -5.88
CA THR A 21 8.73 12.17 -4.79
C THR A 21 9.07 11.52 -3.46
N SER A 22 8.81 12.22 -2.37
CA SER A 22 8.84 11.65 -1.03
C SER A 22 7.41 11.44 -0.55
N SER A 23 7.09 10.22 -0.10
CA SER A 23 5.77 9.90 0.43
C SER A 23 5.89 9.16 1.74
N TRP A 24 5.24 9.69 2.77
CA TRP A 24 5.00 8.92 3.99
C TRP A 24 3.97 7.83 3.72
N ILE A 25 4.24 6.61 4.18
CA ILE A 25 3.38 5.45 4.05
C ILE A 25 3.29 4.76 5.41
N SER A 26 2.12 4.22 5.76
CA SER A 26 1.95 3.35 6.92
C SER A 26 1.01 2.22 6.58
N VAL A 27 1.32 1.01 7.05
CA VAL A 27 0.50 -0.18 6.83
C VAL A 27 0.31 -0.90 8.16
N THR A 28 -0.90 -0.84 8.71
CA THR A 28 -1.22 -1.50 9.99
C THR A 28 -0.98 -3.00 9.93
N ASN A 29 -0.67 -3.67 11.05
CA ASN A 29 -0.43 -5.12 11.11
C ASN A 29 0.78 -5.61 10.28
N THR A 30 1.72 -4.71 9.99
CA THR A 30 3.01 -5.04 9.33
C THR A 30 4.14 -4.24 9.97
N ASP A 31 5.38 -4.49 9.54
CA ASP A 31 6.56 -3.72 9.98
C ASP A 31 6.47 -2.23 9.62
N LEU A 32 5.60 -1.86 8.66
CA LEU A 32 5.34 -0.47 8.30
C LEU A 32 4.21 0.18 9.11
N ALA A 33 3.73 -0.45 10.20
CA ALA A 33 2.65 0.11 11.02
C ALA A 33 3.04 1.44 11.68
N ALA A 34 4.30 1.57 12.13
CA ALA A 34 4.84 2.83 12.65
C ALA A 34 4.95 3.93 11.59
N GLY A 35 4.86 3.55 10.31
CA GLY A 35 5.04 4.42 9.16
C GLY A 35 6.50 4.60 8.77
N THR A 36 6.72 4.88 7.49
CA THR A 36 8.02 5.17 6.91
C THR A 36 7.89 6.18 5.78
N THR A 37 8.96 6.91 5.48
CA THR A 37 8.98 7.86 4.36
C THR A 37 9.74 7.26 3.20
N LEU A 38 9.05 7.00 2.10
CA LEU A 38 9.67 6.71 0.82
C LEU A 38 10.43 7.96 0.35
N THR A 39 11.62 7.76 -0.19
CA THR A 39 12.49 8.82 -0.72
C THR A 39 12.94 8.45 -2.12
N PRO A 40 13.48 9.38 -2.92
CA PRO A 40 14.02 9.02 -4.24
C PRO A 40 15.12 7.94 -4.20
N THR A 41 15.86 7.82 -3.09
CA THR A 41 16.88 6.78 -2.88
C THR A 41 16.29 5.46 -2.39
N GLN A 42 15.27 5.51 -1.53
CA GLN A 42 14.48 4.36 -1.09
C GLN A 42 13.05 4.51 -1.60
N SER A 43 12.92 4.32 -2.91
CA SER A 43 11.71 4.62 -3.66
C SER A 43 10.65 3.54 -3.55
N SER A 44 10.93 2.41 -2.91
CA SER A 44 9.95 1.33 -2.72
C SER A 44 10.12 0.61 -1.40
N GLN A 45 9.01 0.09 -0.90
CA GLN A 45 8.94 -0.79 0.26
C GLN A 45 7.98 -1.94 -0.04
N THR A 46 8.32 -3.12 0.44
CA THR A 46 7.52 -4.33 0.28
C THR A 46 7.27 -4.96 1.64
N VAL A 47 6.02 -5.35 1.89
CA VAL A 47 5.61 -6.07 3.10
C VAL A 47 4.80 -7.31 2.74
N THR A 48 4.83 -8.29 3.62
CA THR A 48 4.03 -9.50 3.49
C THR A 48 2.70 -9.33 4.21
N LEU A 49 1.60 -9.62 3.52
CA LEU A 49 0.25 -9.60 4.03
C LEU A 49 -0.25 -11.03 4.24
N SER A 50 -0.70 -11.32 5.45
CA SER A 50 -1.42 -12.54 5.80
C SER A 50 -2.84 -12.56 5.21
N PRO A 51 -3.33 -13.74 4.78
CA PRO A 51 -4.70 -13.91 4.32
C PRO A 51 -5.71 -13.75 5.45
N ASN A 52 -6.97 -13.45 5.10
CA ASN A 52 -8.08 -13.21 6.03
C ASN A 52 -7.84 -12.06 7.03
N THR A 53 -6.97 -11.12 6.65
CA THR A 53 -6.63 -9.94 7.47
C THR A 53 -7.00 -8.67 6.72
N THR A 54 -7.47 -7.68 7.49
CA THR A 54 -7.69 -6.32 6.99
C THR A 54 -6.51 -5.44 7.37
N TYR A 55 -6.01 -4.71 6.39
CA TYR A 55 -4.92 -3.76 6.47
C TYR A 55 -5.45 -2.37 6.16
N THR A 56 -4.96 -1.37 6.89
CA THR A 56 -5.18 0.03 6.57
C THR A 56 -3.87 0.62 6.10
N ILE A 57 -3.84 1.05 4.85
CA ILE A 57 -2.71 1.71 4.22
C ILE A 57 -2.99 3.21 4.25
N THR A 58 -2.13 3.97 4.92
CA THR A 58 -2.18 5.43 4.92
C THR A 58 -1.06 5.97 4.06
N LEU A 59 -1.41 6.80 3.09
CA LEU A 59 -0.50 7.46 2.17
C LEU A 59 -0.54 8.96 2.44
N GLY A 60 0.61 9.56 2.75
CA GLY A 60 0.75 11.00 2.96
C GLY A 60 0.79 11.78 1.64
N VAL A 61 1.46 11.24 0.62
CA VAL A 61 1.55 11.85 -0.72
C VAL A 61 1.17 10.78 -1.76
N VAL A 62 0.05 10.94 -2.45
CA VAL A 62 -0.43 9.94 -3.43
C VAL A 62 0.11 10.20 -4.84
N LYS A 63 0.48 11.44 -5.14
CA LYS A 63 1.00 11.83 -6.46
C LYS A 63 2.35 11.16 -6.70
N GLY A 64 2.44 10.36 -7.76
CA GLY A 64 3.64 9.60 -8.08
C GLY A 64 3.83 8.33 -7.25
N VAL A 65 2.86 7.96 -6.41
CA VAL A 65 2.86 6.69 -5.68
C VAL A 65 2.11 5.62 -6.46
N THR A 66 2.67 4.42 -6.49
CA THR A 66 2.05 3.20 -7.01
C THR A 66 1.93 2.21 -5.87
N VAL A 67 0.74 1.63 -5.71
CA VAL A 67 0.47 0.55 -4.77
C VAL A 67 0.14 -0.70 -5.55
N THR A 68 0.85 -1.78 -5.28
CA THR A 68 0.67 -3.08 -5.93
C THR A 68 0.50 -4.15 -4.87
N VAL A 69 -0.57 -4.92 -4.96
CA VAL A 69 -0.89 -6.05 -4.08
C VAL A 69 -0.80 -7.33 -4.91
N GLY A 70 0.22 -8.15 -4.65
CA GLY A 70 0.56 -9.31 -5.46
C GLY A 70 0.84 -8.89 -6.89
N SER A 71 0.00 -9.33 -7.81
CA SER A 71 0.03 -8.97 -9.24
C SER A 71 -0.94 -7.83 -9.60
N GLN A 72 -1.74 -7.34 -8.66
CA GLN A 72 -2.76 -6.32 -8.90
C GLN A 72 -2.26 -4.93 -8.51
N LYS A 73 -2.24 -4.02 -9.49
CA LYS A 73 -2.02 -2.60 -9.22
C LYS A 73 -3.32 -1.95 -8.73
N ILE A 74 -3.25 -1.22 -7.63
CA ILE A 74 -4.37 -0.40 -7.15
C ILE A 74 -4.37 0.90 -7.94
N ASP A 75 -5.51 1.23 -8.53
CA ASP A 75 -5.69 2.51 -9.21
C ASP A 75 -5.93 3.63 -8.20
N LEU A 76 -4.96 4.55 -8.12
CA LEU A 76 -4.99 5.73 -7.26
C LEU A 76 -5.36 7.00 -8.03
N SER A 77 -5.59 6.91 -9.34
CA SER A 77 -5.86 8.08 -10.21
C SER A 77 -7.14 8.83 -9.82
N THR A 78 -8.07 8.16 -9.15
CA THR A 78 -9.34 8.71 -8.67
C THR A 78 -9.19 9.56 -7.40
N LEU A 79 -8.02 9.55 -6.76
CA LEU A 79 -7.75 10.34 -5.57
C LEU A 79 -7.43 11.79 -5.95
N THR A 80 -8.26 12.71 -5.48
CA THR A 80 -8.09 14.15 -5.66
C THR A 80 -7.31 14.80 -4.51
N SER A 81 -7.28 14.16 -3.35
CA SER A 81 -6.55 14.60 -2.17
C SER A 81 -5.06 14.30 -2.28
N ASP A 82 -4.22 15.11 -1.63
CA ASP A 82 -2.77 14.84 -1.56
C ASP A 82 -2.44 13.59 -0.73
N SER A 83 -3.30 13.24 0.23
CA SER A 83 -3.22 12.04 1.07
C SER A 83 -4.41 11.10 0.85
N ALA A 84 -4.22 9.81 1.16
CA ALA A 84 -5.29 8.82 1.07
C ALA A 84 -5.19 7.72 2.13
N ILE A 85 -6.35 7.17 2.47
CA ILE A 85 -6.49 5.98 3.30
C ILE A 85 -7.15 4.89 2.45
N ILE A 86 -6.47 3.76 2.36
CA ILE A 86 -6.87 2.58 1.61
C ILE A 86 -7.09 1.45 2.61
N THR A 87 -8.33 0.97 2.71
CA THR A 87 -8.63 -0.25 3.45
C THR A 87 -8.49 -1.42 2.49
N LEU A 88 -7.57 -2.33 2.79
CA LEU A 88 -7.28 -3.52 2.00
C LEU A 88 -7.66 -4.76 2.81
N THR A 89 -8.59 -5.56 2.30
CA THR A 89 -8.93 -6.86 2.90
C THR A 89 -8.41 -7.97 2.00
N ILE A 90 -7.63 -8.87 2.58
CA ILE A 90 -7.15 -10.07 1.88
C ILE A 90 -8.14 -11.19 2.16
N GLU A 91 -8.90 -11.59 1.15
CA GLU A 91 -9.82 -12.74 1.21
C GLU A 91 -9.07 -14.00 0.73
N SER A 92 -9.22 -15.13 1.46
CA SER A 92 -8.66 -16.44 1.07
C SER A 92 -9.49 -17.20 0.04
#